data_AF-A0A3P1BDG0-F1
#
_entry.id   AF-A0A3P1BDG0-F1
#
_cell.length_a   1.000
_cell.length_b   1.000
_cell.length_c   1.000
_cell.angle_alpha   90.00
_cell.angle_beta   90.00
_cell.angle_gamma   90.00
#
_symmetry.space_group_name_H-M   'P 1'
#
loop_
_entity.id
_entity.type
_entity.pdbx_description
1 polymer ?
#
loop_
_entity_poly.entity_id
_entity_poly.type
_entity_poly.pdbx_seq_one_letter_code
_entity_poly.pdbx_strand_id
1 'polypeptide(L)'
;MKQVQQPEALLVLKDGSVFRGTALGKIGTAGGEICFNTGMTGYQEIYTDPSYYGQVIVNTTSHIGNYGIQYRDEEESGSVKIRGMVCNFFSQIHSRHTADESLQDYFEKANIVGISGIDTRQVVRHIRDKGVMNCIISSEILDPAVLLDRLNQIPDMEGLELSSEVCTQKIYEVGDANRSDFKVAVLDLGIKKSILNNLANRGAHCRVFPAKTPFEEINAWSPDGYFISNGPGDPAAMPYAVETVKQALETDKPLFGICLGHQILSLASGINTYKMHNGHRGLNHPVKNLITGRCEVTSQNHGFAVIADEVMENRDVELTHVNLNDKTIEGIRRKDRPAFSVQYHPEASPGPHDSRYLFDDFVKLIEVEVK
;
A
#
# COMPACT_ATOMS: atom_id res chain seq x y z
N MET A 1 1.26 32.72 -23.81
CA MET A 1 2.23 32.01 -22.96
C MET A 1 3.01 31.06 -23.84
N LYS A 2 4.35 31.13 -23.87
CA LYS A 2 5.16 30.13 -24.59
C LYS A 2 4.96 28.79 -23.88
N GLN A 3 4.33 27.81 -24.54
CA GLN A 3 4.34 26.43 -24.05
C GLN A 3 5.81 26.01 -23.96
N VAL A 4 6.30 25.76 -22.75
CA VAL A 4 7.58 25.06 -22.58
C VAL A 4 7.36 23.67 -23.15
N GLN A 5 8.05 23.36 -24.25
CA GLN A 5 7.94 22.05 -24.88
C GLN A 5 8.60 21.04 -23.92
N GLN A 6 7.79 20.16 -23.34
CA GLN A 6 8.32 19.11 -22.47
C GLN A 6 9.16 18.13 -23.30
N PRO A 7 10.32 17.66 -22.79
CA PRO A 7 11.15 16.67 -23.48
C PRO A 7 10.38 15.39 -23.80
N GLU A 8 10.82 14.66 -24.82
CA GLU A 8 10.29 13.33 -25.12
C GLU A 8 10.64 12.35 -24.00
N ALA A 9 9.75 11.39 -23.74
CA ALA A 9 9.98 10.27 -22.84
C ALA A 9 9.46 8.95 -23.43
N LEU A 10 10.09 7.85 -23.04
CA LEU A 10 9.69 6.48 -23.35
C LEU A 10 9.30 5.73 -22.09
N LEU A 11 8.26 4.92 -22.20
CA LEU A 11 7.95 3.82 -21.29
C LEU A 11 8.20 2.51 -22.05
N VAL A 12 9.05 1.65 -21.52
CA VAL A 12 9.34 0.32 -22.08
C VAL A 12 8.96 -0.74 -21.04
N LEU A 13 8.17 -1.73 -21.47
CA LEU A 13 7.78 -2.88 -20.64
C LEU A 13 8.71 -4.07 -20.87
N LYS A 14 8.79 -5.00 -19.90
CA LYS A 14 9.66 -6.19 -19.96
C LYS A 14 9.40 -7.07 -21.18
N ASP A 15 8.19 -7.04 -21.73
CA ASP A 15 7.82 -7.77 -22.95
C ASP A 15 8.20 -7.08 -24.27
N GLY A 16 8.87 -5.92 -24.19
CA GLY A 16 9.31 -5.14 -25.35
C GLY A 16 8.30 -4.12 -25.85
N SER A 17 7.12 -4.00 -25.23
CA SER A 17 6.15 -2.94 -25.57
C SER A 17 6.73 -1.55 -25.29
N VAL A 18 6.56 -0.61 -26.22
CA VAL A 18 7.09 0.76 -26.11
C VAL A 18 5.98 1.78 -26.27
N PHE A 19 5.92 2.75 -25.36
CA PHE A 19 4.99 3.87 -25.39
C PHE A 19 5.78 5.18 -25.40
N ARG A 20 5.41 6.10 -26.28
CA ARG A 20 6.04 7.43 -26.42
C ARG A 20 5.15 8.50 -25.83
N GLY A 21 5.75 9.45 -25.13
CA GLY A 21 5.05 10.54 -24.47
C GLY A 21 6.00 11.70 -24.16
N THR A 22 5.59 12.51 -23.18
CA THR A 22 6.36 13.67 -22.72
C THR A 22 6.77 13.50 -21.26
N ALA A 23 7.99 13.91 -20.96
CA ALA A 23 8.57 13.83 -19.62
C ALA A 23 7.82 14.73 -18.63
N LEU A 24 7.57 14.21 -17.44
CA LEU A 24 7.08 14.98 -16.28
C LEU A 24 7.95 14.69 -15.06
N GLY A 25 7.88 15.57 -14.07
CA GLY A 25 8.76 15.50 -12.91
C GLY A 25 10.23 15.69 -13.32
N LYS A 26 11.12 14.93 -12.69
CA LYS A 26 12.56 14.96 -12.95
C LYS A 26 12.90 14.30 -14.29
N ILE A 27 13.76 14.95 -15.07
CA ILE A 27 14.41 14.34 -16.25
C ILE A 27 15.39 13.26 -15.78
N GLY A 28 15.23 12.05 -16.31
CA GLY A 28 16.11 10.92 -16.00
C GLY A 28 15.52 9.59 -16.41
N THR A 29 15.98 8.52 -15.75
CA THR A 29 15.54 7.15 -15.97
C THR A 29 15.15 6.51 -14.63
N ALA A 30 14.01 5.85 -14.58
CA ALA A 30 13.57 5.08 -13.41
C ALA A 30 12.80 3.83 -13.85
N GLY A 31 12.88 2.75 -13.08
CA GLY A 31 12.15 1.53 -13.37
C GLY A 31 11.71 0.80 -12.11
N GLY A 32 10.82 -0.17 -12.30
CA GLY A 32 10.14 -0.91 -11.25
C GLY A 32 8.99 -1.73 -11.81
N GLU A 33 8.25 -2.42 -10.96
CA GLU A 33 7.06 -3.17 -11.38
C GLU A 33 5.94 -2.21 -11.77
N ILE A 34 5.40 -2.37 -12.99
CA ILE A 34 4.28 -1.55 -13.46
C ILE A 34 2.99 -2.05 -12.84
N CYS A 35 2.20 -1.12 -12.31
CA CYS A 35 0.86 -1.37 -11.84
C CYS A 35 -0.06 -0.22 -12.23
N PHE A 36 -1.37 -0.40 -12.10
CA PHE A 36 -2.34 0.67 -12.37
C PHE A 36 -3.26 0.88 -11.18
N ASN A 37 -3.71 2.12 -10.98
CA ASN A 37 -4.69 2.46 -9.94
C ASN A 37 -5.95 3.10 -10.56
N THR A 38 -7.13 2.64 -10.12
CA THR A 38 -8.44 3.10 -10.60
C THR A 38 -8.99 4.33 -9.87
N GLY A 39 -8.30 4.82 -8.85
CA GLY A 39 -8.64 6.01 -8.08
C GLY A 39 -8.71 7.25 -8.96
N MET A 40 -9.83 7.96 -8.89
CA MET A 40 -10.04 9.21 -9.63
C MET A 40 -9.53 10.44 -8.89
N THR A 41 -9.28 10.30 -7.59
CA THR A 41 -8.79 11.33 -6.67
C THR A 41 -7.80 10.70 -5.69
N GLY A 42 -7.06 11.54 -4.96
CA GLY A 42 -6.13 11.11 -3.94
C GLY A 42 -4.76 10.68 -4.47
N TYR A 43 -4.32 11.28 -5.58
CA TYR A 43 -3.06 10.85 -6.20
C TYR A 43 -1.85 11.07 -5.27
N GLN A 44 -1.86 12.09 -4.40
CA GLN A 44 -0.71 12.38 -3.54
C GLN A 44 -0.57 11.34 -2.44
N GLU A 45 -1.70 10.96 -1.83
CA GLU A 45 -1.81 9.89 -0.84
C GLU A 45 -1.34 8.56 -1.45
N ILE A 46 -1.73 8.28 -2.70
CA ILE A 46 -1.23 7.11 -3.46
C ILE A 46 0.28 7.18 -3.65
N TYR A 47 0.84 8.33 -4.05
CA TYR A 47 2.28 8.43 -4.34
C TYR A 47 3.15 8.34 -3.08
N THR A 48 2.59 8.65 -1.93
CA THR A 48 3.26 8.63 -0.62
C THR A 48 2.97 7.37 0.20
N ASP A 49 2.12 6.46 -0.29
CA ASP A 49 1.87 5.15 0.32
C ASP A 49 3.12 4.25 0.16
N PRO A 50 3.74 3.78 1.28
CA PRO A 50 4.92 2.92 1.24
C PRO A 50 4.72 1.59 0.50
N SER A 51 3.48 1.13 0.36
CA SER A 51 3.16 -0.14 -0.32
C SER A 51 3.46 -0.10 -1.83
N TYR A 52 3.59 1.10 -2.42
CA TYR A 52 4.05 1.28 -3.80
C TYR A 52 5.58 1.35 -3.97
N TYR A 53 6.36 1.13 -2.92
CA TYR A 53 7.81 1.17 -3.04
C TYR A 53 8.29 0.15 -4.07
N GLY A 54 9.14 0.61 -4.99
CA GLY A 54 9.62 -0.22 -6.12
C GLY A 54 8.66 -0.29 -7.32
N GLN A 55 7.51 0.38 -7.29
CA GLN A 55 6.49 0.31 -8.35
C GLN A 55 6.38 1.59 -9.18
N VAL A 56 6.01 1.43 -10.44
CA VAL A 56 5.64 2.52 -11.36
C VAL A 56 4.13 2.52 -11.52
N ILE A 57 3.49 3.65 -11.19
CA ILE A 57 2.02 3.74 -11.19
C ILE A 57 1.50 4.30 -12.51
N VAL A 58 0.59 3.56 -13.13
CA VAL A 58 -0.29 4.03 -14.21
C VAL A 58 -1.59 4.55 -13.62
N ASN A 59 -1.79 5.85 -13.71
CA ASN A 59 -3.06 6.48 -13.38
C ASN A 59 -4.07 6.23 -14.50
N THR A 60 -5.19 5.60 -14.15
CA THR A 60 -6.29 5.38 -15.10
C THR A 60 -7.11 6.65 -15.30
N THR A 61 -7.21 7.52 -14.29
CA THR A 61 -7.85 8.83 -14.41
C THR A 61 -7.05 9.70 -15.37
N SER A 62 -7.75 10.38 -16.28
CA SER A 62 -7.10 11.05 -17.40
C SER A 62 -6.28 12.26 -16.97
N HIS A 63 -6.77 13.03 -15.99
CA HIS A 63 -6.14 14.27 -15.53
C HIS A 63 -5.46 14.07 -14.18
N ILE A 64 -4.14 14.27 -14.14
CA ILE A 64 -3.33 14.19 -12.92
C ILE A 64 -2.65 15.53 -12.65
N GLY A 65 -2.59 15.94 -11.38
CA GLY A 65 -1.98 17.21 -10.94
C GLY A 65 -2.92 18.42 -10.93
N ASN A 66 -4.19 18.23 -11.30
CA ASN A 66 -5.19 19.28 -11.43
C ASN A 66 -5.51 20.04 -10.14
N TYR A 67 -5.27 19.46 -8.96
CA TYR A 67 -5.49 20.11 -7.66
C TYR A 67 -4.19 20.34 -6.85
N GLY A 68 -3.02 20.16 -7.46
CA GLY A 68 -1.73 20.41 -6.82
C GLY A 68 -1.45 19.40 -5.70
N ILE A 69 -0.63 19.78 -4.73
CA ILE A 69 -0.34 18.97 -3.55
C ILE A 69 -0.65 19.75 -2.28
N GLN A 70 -0.78 19.06 -1.15
CA GLN A 70 -0.85 19.65 0.18
C GLN A 70 0.14 18.93 1.09
N TYR A 71 1.11 19.66 1.64
CA TYR A 71 2.07 19.09 2.57
C TYR A 71 1.38 18.74 3.89
N ARG A 72 1.88 17.70 4.58
CA ARG A 72 1.42 17.23 5.91
C ARG A 72 0.04 16.57 5.96
N ASP A 73 -0.92 17.01 5.16
CA ASP A 73 -2.31 16.54 5.22
C ASP A 73 -2.57 15.35 4.27
N GLU A 74 -2.02 15.39 3.05
CA GLU A 74 -2.22 14.37 2.00
C GLU A 74 -0.98 13.46 1.81
N GLU A 75 -0.04 13.51 2.75
CA GLU A 75 1.15 12.66 2.76
C GLU A 75 0.95 11.49 3.73
N GLU A 76 0.90 10.28 3.17
CA GLU A 76 0.72 9.05 3.94
C GLU A 76 2.03 8.50 4.51
N SER A 77 3.17 9.05 4.12
CA SER A 77 4.47 8.80 4.74
C SER A 77 5.41 10.01 4.57
N GLY A 78 6.62 9.93 5.13
CA GLY A 78 7.57 11.05 5.12
C GLY A 78 8.19 11.39 3.75
N SER A 79 7.87 10.67 2.68
CA SER A 79 8.38 10.93 1.34
C SER A 79 7.48 10.30 0.27
N VAL A 80 7.66 10.71 -0.99
CA VAL A 80 7.14 9.95 -2.14
C VAL A 80 7.80 8.55 -2.16
N LYS A 81 7.02 7.53 -2.51
CA LYS A 81 7.42 6.10 -2.44
C LYS A 81 7.43 5.40 -3.79
N ILE A 82 6.66 5.89 -4.75
CA ILE A 82 6.66 5.36 -6.13
C ILE A 82 8.03 5.52 -6.80
N ARG A 83 8.36 4.61 -7.72
CA ARG A 83 9.55 4.73 -8.60
C ARG A 83 9.31 5.61 -9.81
N GLY A 84 8.07 5.74 -10.25
CA GLY A 84 7.70 6.58 -11.37
C GLY A 84 6.21 6.67 -11.57
N MET A 85 5.80 7.64 -12.39
CA MET A 85 4.40 7.94 -12.64
C MET A 85 4.10 7.98 -14.14
N VAL A 86 2.99 7.38 -14.51
CA VAL A 86 2.49 7.29 -15.87
C VAL A 86 1.06 7.84 -15.90
N CYS A 87 0.77 8.82 -16.76
CA CYS A 87 -0.57 9.34 -16.93
C CYS A 87 -0.91 9.69 -18.38
N ASN A 88 -2.19 9.94 -18.65
CA ASN A 88 -2.65 10.39 -19.96
C ASN A 88 -2.41 11.90 -20.12
N PHE A 89 -2.97 12.71 -19.23
CA PHE A 89 -2.81 14.16 -19.24
C PHE A 89 -2.24 14.64 -17.90
N PHE A 90 -1.10 15.32 -17.97
CA PHE A 90 -0.47 15.96 -16.81
C PHE A 90 -0.77 17.45 -16.79
N SER A 91 -1.40 17.90 -15.72
CA SER A 91 -1.80 19.30 -15.57
C SER A 91 -0.60 20.18 -15.23
N GLN A 92 -0.30 21.14 -16.12
CA GLN A 92 0.77 22.12 -15.91
C GLN A 92 0.40 23.21 -14.89
N ILE A 93 -0.90 23.33 -14.59
CA ILE A 93 -1.43 24.21 -13.57
C ILE A 93 -2.23 23.39 -12.56
N HIS A 94 -2.40 23.92 -11.36
CA HIS A 94 -3.34 23.38 -10.39
C HIS A 94 -4.39 24.43 -10.02
N SER A 95 -5.58 23.96 -9.61
CA SER A 95 -6.66 24.82 -9.13
C SER A 95 -7.28 24.23 -7.88
N ARG A 96 -6.71 24.58 -6.73
CA ARG A 96 -7.24 24.30 -5.39
C ARG A 96 -6.70 25.35 -4.43
N HIS A 97 -7.58 25.97 -3.65
CA HIS A 97 -7.22 27.08 -2.76
C HIS A 97 -6.28 26.67 -1.62
N THR A 98 -6.31 25.40 -1.21
CA THR A 98 -5.42 24.81 -0.19
C THR A 98 -4.16 24.20 -0.76
N ALA A 99 -3.92 24.27 -2.08
CA ALA A 99 -2.72 23.69 -2.66
C ALA A 99 -1.49 24.52 -2.25
N ASP A 100 -0.47 23.82 -1.76
CA ASP A 100 0.81 24.44 -1.41
C ASP A 100 1.73 24.56 -2.63
N GLU A 101 1.64 23.61 -3.56
CA GLU A 101 2.54 23.54 -4.72
C GLU A 101 1.94 22.76 -5.91
N SER A 102 2.57 22.89 -7.08
CA SER A 102 2.28 22.05 -8.24
C SER A 102 2.82 20.62 -8.06
N LEU A 103 2.20 19.66 -8.74
CA LEU A 103 2.70 18.27 -8.74
C LEU A 103 4.03 18.13 -9.48
N GLN A 104 4.32 19.02 -10.46
CA GLN A 104 5.60 19.03 -11.18
C GLN A 104 6.76 19.33 -10.23
N ASP A 105 6.66 20.44 -9.48
CA ASP A 105 7.72 20.87 -8.57
C ASP A 105 7.90 19.85 -7.42
N TYR A 106 6.79 19.28 -6.94
CA TYR A 106 6.82 18.21 -5.94
C TYR A 106 7.61 16.99 -6.43
N PHE A 107 7.37 16.54 -7.67
CA PHE A 107 8.09 15.41 -8.26
C PHE A 107 9.55 15.72 -8.56
N GLU A 108 9.88 16.93 -8.99
CA GLU A 108 11.28 17.34 -9.19
C GLU A 108 12.06 17.29 -7.88
N LYS A 109 11.50 17.84 -6.78
CA LYS A 109 12.08 17.79 -5.44
C LYS A 109 12.23 16.36 -4.92
N ALA A 110 11.22 15.53 -5.16
CA ALA A 110 11.22 14.12 -4.77
C ALA A 110 12.04 13.21 -5.70
N ASN A 111 12.67 13.76 -6.76
CA ASN A 111 13.42 13.03 -7.77
C ASN A 111 12.61 11.95 -8.52
N ILE A 112 11.33 12.19 -8.76
CA ILE A 112 10.42 11.26 -9.44
C ILE A 112 10.43 11.52 -10.93
N VAL A 113 10.70 10.46 -11.70
CA VAL A 113 10.62 10.45 -13.16
C VAL A 113 9.21 10.01 -13.57
N GLY A 114 8.65 10.63 -14.59
CA GLY A 114 7.39 10.16 -15.16
C GLY A 114 7.20 10.48 -16.63
N ILE A 115 6.07 10.01 -17.15
CA ILE A 115 5.66 10.18 -18.54
C ILE A 115 4.16 10.49 -18.62
N SER A 116 3.83 11.46 -19.47
CA SER A 116 2.47 11.84 -19.83
C SER A 116 2.24 11.72 -21.33
N GLY A 117 1.01 11.93 -21.78
CA GLY A 117 0.66 11.90 -23.19
C GLY A 117 0.51 10.49 -23.77
N ILE A 118 0.46 9.46 -22.91
CA ILE A 118 0.29 8.08 -23.36
C ILE A 118 -1.18 7.63 -23.23
N ASP A 119 -1.59 6.68 -24.07
CA ASP A 119 -2.87 6.00 -23.89
C ASP A 119 -2.80 5.04 -22.69
N THR A 120 -3.08 5.55 -21.50
CA THR A 120 -3.08 4.74 -20.27
C THR A 120 -4.13 3.64 -20.30
N ARG A 121 -5.22 3.78 -21.10
CA ARG A 121 -6.20 2.70 -21.28
C ARG A 121 -5.60 1.55 -22.08
N GLN A 122 -4.80 1.83 -23.12
CA GLN A 122 -4.05 0.81 -23.85
C GLN A 122 -3.09 0.07 -22.91
N VAL A 123 -2.30 0.80 -22.13
CA VAL A 123 -1.34 0.23 -21.17
C VAL A 123 -2.06 -0.65 -20.13
N VAL A 124 -3.16 -0.16 -19.55
CA VAL A 124 -3.93 -0.91 -18.55
C VAL A 124 -4.54 -2.18 -19.13
N ARG A 125 -5.09 -2.13 -20.36
CA ARG A 125 -5.61 -3.33 -21.04
C ARG A 125 -4.50 -4.35 -21.29
N HIS A 126 -3.31 -3.88 -21.66
CA HIS A 126 -2.15 -4.72 -21.88
C HIS A 126 -1.68 -5.41 -20.61
N ILE A 127 -1.51 -4.66 -19.51
CA ILE A 127 -1.17 -5.21 -18.20
C ILE A 127 -2.25 -6.21 -17.76
N ARG A 128 -3.53 -5.88 -17.92
CA ARG A 128 -4.62 -6.80 -17.54
C ARG A 128 -4.58 -8.14 -18.27
N ASP A 129 -4.14 -8.15 -19.54
CA ASP A 129 -3.98 -9.36 -20.36
C ASP A 129 -2.71 -10.13 -19.99
N LYS A 130 -1.56 -9.45 -19.92
CA LYS A 130 -0.23 -10.06 -19.75
C LYS A 130 0.20 -10.28 -18.31
N GLY A 131 -0.45 -9.61 -17.36
CA GLY A 131 -0.04 -9.53 -15.96
C GLY A 131 0.90 -8.35 -15.70
N VAL A 132 1.13 -8.06 -14.42
CA VAL A 132 2.13 -7.07 -14.00
C VAL A 132 3.55 -7.53 -14.36
N MET A 133 4.41 -6.58 -14.69
CA MET A 133 5.79 -6.84 -15.10
C MET A 133 6.66 -5.62 -14.81
N ASN A 134 7.98 -5.76 -14.85
CA ASN A 134 8.87 -4.61 -14.75
C ASN A 134 8.72 -3.70 -15.98
N CYS A 135 8.86 -2.39 -15.74
CA CYS A 135 8.98 -1.38 -16.77
C CYS A 135 10.09 -0.38 -16.44
N ILE A 136 10.47 0.42 -17.45
CA ILE A 136 11.40 1.53 -17.30
C ILE A 136 10.86 2.76 -18.04
N ILE A 137 10.92 3.91 -17.38
CA ILE A 137 10.64 5.23 -17.93
C ILE A 137 11.98 5.93 -18.16
N SER A 138 12.18 6.56 -19.31
CA SER A 138 13.33 7.44 -19.54
C SER A 138 12.99 8.64 -20.39
N SER A 139 13.53 9.79 -20.02
CA SER A 139 13.52 11.03 -20.81
C SER A 139 14.93 11.45 -21.29
N GLU A 140 15.96 10.65 -20.99
CA GLU A 140 17.35 10.89 -21.37
C GLU A 140 17.88 9.86 -22.38
N ILE A 141 17.30 8.64 -22.38
CA ILE A 141 17.61 7.56 -23.31
C ILE A 141 16.33 7.25 -24.08
N LEU A 142 16.39 7.46 -25.40
CA LEU A 142 15.26 7.24 -26.31
C LEU A 142 15.47 6.02 -27.23
N ASP A 143 16.40 5.13 -26.87
CA ASP A 143 16.63 3.84 -27.52
C ASP A 143 15.99 2.71 -26.70
N PRO A 144 14.90 2.09 -27.19
CA PRO A 144 14.23 1.00 -26.49
C PRO A 144 15.11 -0.22 -26.19
N ALA A 145 16.10 -0.53 -27.04
CA ALA A 145 16.97 -1.69 -26.84
C ALA A 145 17.86 -1.48 -25.59
N VAL A 146 18.46 -0.29 -25.48
CA VAL A 146 19.26 0.10 -24.31
C VAL A 146 18.41 0.11 -23.03
N LEU A 147 17.17 0.57 -23.12
CA LEU A 147 16.24 0.57 -22.00
C LEU A 147 15.86 -0.85 -21.57
N LEU A 148 15.63 -1.77 -22.52
CA LEU A 148 15.31 -3.16 -22.22
C LEU A 148 16.49 -3.88 -21.53
N ASP A 149 17.73 -3.61 -21.97
CA ASP A 149 18.94 -4.14 -21.31
C ASP A 149 19.07 -3.66 -19.85
N ARG A 150 18.75 -2.38 -19.59
CA ARG A 150 18.72 -1.84 -18.22
C ARG A 150 17.57 -2.42 -17.40
N LEU A 151 16.41 -2.61 -18.02
CA LEU A 151 15.23 -3.16 -17.37
C LEU A 151 15.48 -4.60 -16.88
N ASN A 152 16.25 -5.39 -17.63
CA ASN A 152 16.65 -6.76 -17.24
C ASN A 152 17.54 -6.81 -15.98
N GLN A 153 18.08 -5.68 -15.52
CA GLN A 153 18.85 -5.59 -14.27
C GLN A 153 17.97 -5.25 -13.06
N ILE A 154 16.70 -4.90 -13.27
CA ILE A 154 15.76 -4.58 -12.20
C ILE A 154 15.18 -5.90 -11.66
N PRO A 155 15.29 -6.18 -10.35
CA PRO A 155 14.76 -7.41 -9.79
C PRO A 155 13.23 -7.45 -9.89
N ASP A 156 12.67 -8.65 -10.01
CA ASP A 156 11.22 -8.85 -10.02
C ASP A 156 10.66 -8.71 -8.59
N MET A 157 9.43 -8.19 -8.44
CA MET A 157 8.77 -7.97 -7.13
C MET A 157 8.60 -9.25 -6.31
N GLU A 158 8.46 -10.40 -6.98
CA GLU A 158 8.27 -11.70 -6.34
C GLU A 158 9.55 -12.10 -5.61
N GLY A 159 9.43 -12.46 -4.33
CA GLY A 159 10.58 -12.77 -3.47
C GLY A 159 11.39 -11.56 -2.98
N LEU A 160 10.96 -10.31 -3.23
CA LEU A 160 11.63 -9.13 -2.68
C LEU A 160 11.08 -8.74 -1.31
N GLU A 161 11.99 -8.65 -0.34
CA GLU A 161 11.74 -8.03 0.96
C GLU A 161 11.96 -6.53 0.85
N LEU A 162 10.89 -5.74 0.76
CA LEU A 162 10.94 -4.27 0.59
C LEU A 162 10.58 -3.50 1.86
N SER A 163 10.06 -4.20 2.88
CA SER A 163 9.56 -3.59 4.09
C SER A 163 10.68 -2.90 4.88
N SER A 164 11.85 -3.54 5.00
CA SER A 164 12.99 -2.96 5.72
C SER A 164 13.58 -1.69 5.09
N GLU A 165 13.30 -1.43 3.81
CA GLU A 165 13.71 -0.21 3.10
C GLU A 165 12.79 0.99 3.39
N VAL A 166 11.55 0.74 3.86
CA VAL A 166 10.54 1.78 4.06
C VAL A 166 10.05 1.92 5.50
N CYS A 167 10.26 0.91 6.34
CA CYS A 167 9.90 0.98 7.75
C CYS A 167 10.72 2.04 8.48
N THR A 168 10.22 2.46 9.63
CA THR A 168 10.98 3.30 10.55
C THR A 168 12.29 2.63 10.98
N GLN A 169 13.32 3.45 11.15
CA GLN A 169 14.64 3.03 11.64
C GLN A 169 14.78 3.21 13.16
N LYS A 170 13.84 3.93 13.78
CA LYS A 170 13.83 4.22 15.22
C LYS A 170 12.41 4.09 15.75
N ILE A 171 12.31 3.66 16.99
CA ILE A 171 11.04 3.66 17.71
C ILE A 171 10.56 5.10 17.86
N TYR A 172 9.28 5.32 17.59
CA TYR A 172 8.59 6.58 17.85
C TYR A 172 7.17 6.32 18.36
N GLU A 173 6.55 7.36 18.90
CA GLU A 173 5.23 7.29 19.52
C GLU A 173 4.25 8.25 18.85
N VAL A 174 2.98 7.85 18.78
CA VAL A 174 1.87 8.64 18.26
C VAL A 174 0.68 8.52 19.21
N GLY A 175 0.02 9.65 19.50
CA GLY A 175 -1.00 9.75 20.54
C GLY A 175 -0.44 10.43 21.80
N ASP A 176 -1.32 10.93 22.66
CA ASP A 176 -0.94 11.57 23.93
C ASP A 176 -1.03 10.53 25.05
N ALA A 177 0.12 10.11 25.59
CA ALA A 177 0.21 9.12 26.66
C ALA A 177 -0.62 9.48 27.91
N ASN A 178 -0.91 10.77 28.16
CA ASN A 178 -1.70 11.20 29.32
C ASN A 178 -3.21 11.19 29.06
N ARG A 179 -3.63 11.03 27.81
CA ARG A 179 -5.04 11.07 27.39
C ARG A 179 -5.49 9.79 26.70
N SER A 180 -4.57 8.86 26.48
CA SER A 180 -4.84 7.59 25.81
C SER A 180 -5.36 6.58 26.82
N ASP A 181 -6.33 5.78 26.38
CA ASP A 181 -7.00 4.78 27.21
C ASP A 181 -6.25 3.43 27.21
N PHE A 182 -5.47 3.16 26.15
CA PHE A 182 -4.74 1.90 25.96
C PHE A 182 -3.50 2.08 25.07
N LYS A 183 -2.59 1.12 25.12
CA LYS A 183 -1.34 1.07 24.37
C LYS A 183 -1.42 0.08 23.22
N VAL A 184 -1.01 0.50 22.03
CA VAL A 184 -0.91 -0.37 20.85
C VAL A 184 0.54 -0.44 20.37
N ALA A 185 1.12 -1.64 20.39
CA ALA A 185 2.40 -1.89 19.77
C ALA A 185 2.21 -2.10 18.27
N VAL A 186 2.82 -1.25 17.45
CA VAL A 186 2.69 -1.27 15.99
C VAL A 186 3.98 -1.83 15.40
N LEU A 187 3.89 -2.94 14.68
CA LEU A 187 4.98 -3.43 13.83
C LEU A 187 4.92 -2.70 12.50
N ASP A 188 5.87 -1.80 12.26
CA ASP A 188 5.95 -1.01 11.03
C ASP A 188 6.60 -1.83 9.92
N LEU A 189 5.77 -2.22 8.95
CA LEU A 189 6.20 -2.86 7.73
C LEU A 189 6.19 -1.92 6.51
N GLY A 190 5.98 -0.61 6.73
CA GLY A 190 5.66 0.37 5.68
C GLY A 190 4.34 1.09 5.98
N ILE A 191 4.15 1.50 7.23
CA ILE A 191 2.88 2.01 7.73
C ILE A 191 2.47 3.33 7.08
N LYS A 192 1.18 3.43 6.76
CA LYS A 192 0.53 4.68 6.39
C LYS A 192 0.17 5.52 7.62
N LYS A 193 0.42 6.83 7.56
CA LYS A 193 0.11 7.80 8.62
C LYS A 193 -1.36 7.76 9.05
N SER A 194 -2.28 7.60 8.10
CA SER A 194 -3.72 7.55 8.40
C SER A 194 -4.13 6.36 9.28
N ILE A 195 -3.40 5.25 9.27
CA ILE A 195 -3.62 4.13 10.21
C ILE A 195 -3.37 4.60 11.65
N LEU A 196 -2.23 5.23 11.90
CA LEU A 196 -1.86 5.74 13.22
C LEU A 196 -2.85 6.81 13.70
N ASN A 197 -3.30 7.68 12.80
CA ASN A 197 -4.33 8.67 13.11
C ASN A 197 -5.66 8.00 13.50
N ASN A 198 -6.07 6.93 12.81
CA ASN A 198 -7.32 6.22 13.13
C ASN A 198 -7.26 5.51 14.49
N LEU A 199 -6.11 4.97 14.87
CA LEU A 199 -5.87 4.39 16.19
C LEU A 199 -5.84 5.47 17.27
N ALA A 200 -5.05 6.53 17.08
CA ALA A 200 -4.89 7.60 18.07
C ALA A 200 -6.21 8.36 18.32
N ASN A 201 -7.02 8.60 17.27
CA ASN A 201 -8.33 9.22 17.40
C ASN A 201 -9.33 8.37 18.20
N ARG A 202 -9.03 7.09 18.43
CA ARG A 202 -9.82 6.17 19.25
C ARG A 202 -9.18 5.90 20.61
N GLY A 203 -8.27 6.77 21.05
CA GLY A 203 -7.66 6.68 22.37
C GLY A 203 -6.42 5.79 22.47
N ALA A 204 -5.86 5.34 21.34
CA ALA A 204 -4.64 4.54 21.36
C ALA A 204 -3.38 5.42 21.53
N HIS A 205 -2.54 5.07 22.50
CA HIS A 205 -1.13 5.46 22.48
C HIS A 205 -0.37 4.40 21.66
N CYS A 206 0.07 4.77 20.47
CA CYS A 206 0.78 3.86 19.57
C CYS A 206 2.29 4.00 19.77
N ARG A 207 3.01 2.89 19.99
CA ARG A 207 4.47 2.85 19.85
C ARG A 207 4.80 2.05 18.61
N VAL A 208 5.51 2.70 17.68
CA VAL A 208 5.83 2.16 16.37
C VAL A 208 7.24 1.60 16.38
N PHE A 209 7.37 0.31 16.09
CA PHE A 209 8.60 -0.44 16.12
C PHE A 209 9.09 -0.76 14.69
N PRO A 210 10.40 -0.68 14.42
CA PRO A 210 10.99 -1.17 13.18
C PRO A 210 10.59 -2.63 12.86
N ALA A 211 10.52 -2.96 11.57
CA ALA A 211 10.07 -4.27 11.07
C ALA A 211 10.78 -5.47 11.71
N LYS A 212 12.07 -5.33 12.05
CA LYS A 212 12.94 -6.40 12.58
C LYS A 212 13.14 -6.33 14.09
N THR A 213 12.36 -5.53 14.81
CA THR A 213 12.44 -5.48 16.28
C THR A 213 12.03 -6.84 16.87
N PRO A 214 12.83 -7.44 17.78
CA PRO A 214 12.47 -8.70 18.44
C PRO A 214 11.19 -8.58 19.24
N PHE A 215 10.35 -9.62 19.22
CA PHE A 215 9.08 -9.63 19.95
C PHE A 215 9.23 -9.35 21.45
N GLU A 216 10.29 -9.84 22.08
CA GLU A 216 10.57 -9.60 23.50
C GLU A 216 10.67 -8.09 23.82
N GLU A 217 11.31 -7.32 22.95
CA GLU A 217 11.44 -5.87 23.09
C GLU A 217 10.10 -5.16 22.88
N ILE A 218 9.31 -5.61 21.89
CA ILE A 218 7.97 -5.10 21.62
C ILE A 218 7.06 -5.34 22.85
N ASN A 219 7.07 -6.56 23.38
CA ASN A 219 6.24 -6.97 24.50
C ASN A 219 6.70 -6.35 25.83
N ALA A 220 8.00 -6.06 26.00
CA ALA A 220 8.53 -5.39 27.19
C ALA A 220 7.94 -3.99 27.43
N TRP A 221 7.34 -3.37 26.41
CA TRP A 221 6.60 -2.12 26.56
C TRP A 221 5.21 -2.30 27.22
N SER A 222 4.78 -3.54 27.41
CA SER A 222 3.46 -3.92 27.93
C SER A 222 2.33 -3.26 27.14
N PRO A 223 2.20 -3.54 25.83
CA PRO A 223 1.06 -3.07 25.03
C PRO A 223 -0.22 -3.80 25.44
N ASP A 224 -1.37 -3.19 25.22
CA ASP A 224 -2.69 -3.81 25.41
C ASP A 224 -3.19 -4.50 24.14
N GLY A 225 -2.61 -4.17 22.97
CA GLY A 225 -2.85 -4.86 21.72
C GLY A 225 -1.70 -4.70 20.72
N TYR A 226 -1.68 -5.56 19.71
CA TYR A 226 -0.70 -5.54 18.63
C TYR A 226 -1.35 -5.14 17.31
N PHE A 227 -0.65 -4.32 16.53
CA PHE A 227 -1.09 -3.94 15.20
C PHE A 227 0.02 -4.20 14.19
N ILE A 228 -0.31 -4.86 13.09
CA ILE A 228 0.63 -5.21 12.02
C ILE A 228 0.26 -4.40 10.78
N SER A 229 1.15 -3.50 10.34
CA SER A 229 0.82 -2.53 9.31
C SER A 229 0.76 -3.10 7.90
N ASN A 230 0.31 -2.27 6.97
CA ASN A 230 0.56 -2.44 5.56
C ASN A 230 2.06 -2.31 5.23
N GLY A 231 2.44 -2.64 4.00
CA GLY A 231 3.79 -2.50 3.52
C GLY A 231 3.99 -3.05 2.10
N PRO A 232 5.16 -2.80 1.48
CA PRO A 232 5.51 -3.30 0.16
C PRO A 232 6.15 -4.69 0.21
N GLY A 233 6.26 -5.32 -0.96
CA GLY A 233 7.04 -6.54 -1.17
C GLY A 233 6.25 -7.82 -0.95
N ASP A 234 6.98 -8.93 -0.98
CA ASP A 234 6.44 -10.28 -0.84
C ASP A 234 6.42 -10.72 0.63
N PRO A 235 5.25 -11.06 1.21
CA PRO A 235 5.17 -11.54 2.58
C PRO A 235 5.96 -12.84 2.82
N ALA A 236 6.14 -13.68 1.80
CA ALA A 236 6.91 -14.93 1.92
C ALA A 236 8.41 -14.68 2.16
N ALA A 237 8.92 -13.49 1.81
CA ALA A 237 10.29 -13.07 2.06
C ALA A 237 10.49 -12.46 3.48
N MET A 238 9.46 -12.50 4.34
CA MET A 238 9.47 -11.86 5.67
C MET A 238 9.30 -12.86 6.84
N PRO A 239 10.17 -13.88 6.97
CA PRO A 239 10.04 -14.87 8.05
C PRO A 239 10.16 -14.24 9.44
N TYR A 240 10.88 -13.12 9.58
CA TYR A 240 11.01 -12.39 10.83
C TYR A 240 9.68 -11.80 11.32
N ALA A 241 8.86 -11.28 10.41
CA ALA A 241 7.56 -10.69 10.74
C ALA A 241 6.55 -11.80 11.06
N VAL A 242 6.58 -12.90 10.30
CA VAL A 242 5.76 -14.09 10.57
C VAL A 242 6.05 -14.64 11.95
N GLU A 243 7.34 -14.76 12.33
CA GLU A 243 7.73 -15.26 13.66
C GLU A 243 7.27 -14.31 14.77
N THR A 244 7.44 -13.00 14.57
CA THR A 244 6.97 -11.98 15.53
C THR A 244 5.46 -12.06 15.75
N VAL A 245 4.69 -12.28 14.67
CA VAL A 245 3.22 -12.44 14.76
C VAL A 245 2.83 -13.76 15.41
N LYS A 246 3.57 -14.86 15.18
CA LYS A 246 3.35 -16.12 15.91
C LYS A 246 3.53 -15.93 17.41
N GLN A 247 4.62 -15.27 17.83
CA GLN A 247 4.87 -14.97 19.23
C GLN A 247 3.80 -14.03 19.82
N ALA A 248 3.31 -13.05 19.05
CA ALA A 248 2.20 -12.20 19.47
C ALA A 248 0.90 -13.00 19.67
N LEU A 249 0.61 -13.98 18.81
CA LEU A 249 -0.55 -14.88 18.93
C LEU A 249 -0.46 -15.88 20.09
N GLU A 250 0.75 -16.11 20.63
CA GLU A 250 0.90 -16.92 21.85
C GLU A 250 0.42 -16.15 23.09
N THR A 251 0.36 -14.82 23.01
CA THR A 251 -0.31 -13.99 24.01
C THR A 251 -1.82 -14.05 23.83
N ASP A 252 -2.57 -13.71 24.87
CA ASP A 252 -4.02 -13.55 24.79
C ASP A 252 -4.44 -12.16 24.27
N LYS A 253 -3.48 -11.26 23.99
CA LYS A 253 -3.81 -9.88 23.63
C LYS A 253 -4.36 -9.74 22.21
N PRO A 254 -5.26 -8.77 21.97
CA PRO A 254 -5.80 -8.52 20.64
C PRO A 254 -4.75 -8.19 19.58
N LEU A 255 -4.96 -8.68 18.36
CA LEU A 255 -4.13 -8.39 17.20
C LEU A 255 -4.97 -7.96 15.99
N PHE A 256 -4.56 -6.88 15.33
CA PHE A 256 -5.17 -6.44 14.07
C PHE A 256 -4.12 -6.23 12.96
N GLY A 257 -4.31 -6.90 11.82
CA GLY A 257 -3.45 -6.77 10.63
C GLY A 257 -4.16 -6.11 9.45
N ILE A 258 -3.46 -5.23 8.72
CA ILE A 258 -3.97 -4.56 7.51
C ILE A 258 -3.05 -4.82 6.32
N CYS A 259 -3.62 -5.21 5.17
CA CYS A 259 -2.92 -5.45 3.90
C CYS A 259 -1.77 -6.47 4.05
N LEU A 260 -0.51 -6.02 4.10
CA LEU A 260 0.62 -6.91 4.39
C LEU A 260 0.46 -7.59 5.77
N GLY A 261 -0.04 -6.88 6.79
CA GLY A 261 -0.36 -7.45 8.09
C GLY A 261 -1.42 -8.56 8.03
N HIS A 262 -2.35 -8.51 7.06
CA HIS A 262 -3.28 -9.61 6.82
C HIS A 262 -2.58 -10.85 6.27
N GLN A 263 -1.64 -10.66 5.35
CA GLN A 263 -0.86 -11.74 4.77
C GLN A 263 0.08 -12.38 5.82
N ILE A 264 0.76 -11.57 6.62
CA ILE A 264 1.63 -12.05 7.71
C ILE A 264 0.82 -12.81 8.77
N LEU A 265 -0.37 -12.32 9.18
CA LEU A 265 -1.25 -13.05 10.10
C LEU A 265 -1.68 -14.40 9.51
N SER A 266 -1.97 -14.43 8.20
CA SER A 266 -2.38 -15.66 7.51
C SER A 266 -1.23 -16.68 7.48
N LEU A 267 -0.02 -16.24 7.13
CA LEU A 267 1.19 -17.07 7.17
C LEU A 267 1.50 -17.59 8.58
N ALA A 268 1.37 -16.74 9.60
CA ALA A 268 1.52 -17.14 11.01
C ALA A 268 0.46 -18.16 11.44
N SER A 269 -0.69 -18.20 10.75
CA SER A 269 -1.78 -19.16 10.94
C SER A 269 -1.68 -20.41 10.06
N GLY A 270 -0.58 -20.56 9.30
CA GLY A 270 -0.35 -21.70 8.42
C GLY A 270 -1.06 -21.62 7.07
N ILE A 271 -1.46 -20.43 6.64
CA ILE A 271 -2.11 -20.16 5.34
C ILE A 271 -1.12 -19.42 4.44
N ASN A 272 -0.83 -20.00 3.27
CA ASN A 272 0.10 -19.49 2.28
C ASN A 272 -0.48 -18.32 1.47
N THR A 273 0.43 -17.62 0.80
CA THR A 273 0.13 -16.49 -0.11
C THR A 273 0.56 -16.80 -1.54
N TYR A 274 -0.03 -16.09 -2.50
CA TYR A 274 0.34 -16.17 -3.91
C TYR A 274 0.36 -14.78 -4.55
N LYS A 275 1.17 -14.61 -5.60
CA LYS A 275 1.20 -13.40 -6.41
C LYS A 275 0.01 -13.37 -7.37
N MET A 276 -0.71 -12.27 -7.37
CA MET A 276 -1.88 -12.06 -8.23
C MET A 276 -1.44 -11.63 -9.63
N HIS A 277 -2.25 -11.97 -10.64
CA HIS A 277 -1.99 -11.59 -12.05
C HIS A 277 -1.87 -10.07 -12.23
N ASN A 278 -2.80 -9.31 -11.65
CA ASN A 278 -2.81 -7.83 -11.71
C ASN A 278 -2.77 -7.16 -10.34
N GLY A 279 -3.10 -7.89 -9.27
CA GLY A 279 -3.39 -7.32 -7.96
C GLY A 279 -4.66 -6.46 -7.94
N HIS A 280 -4.95 -5.89 -6.78
CA HIS A 280 -6.05 -4.96 -6.58
C HIS A 280 -5.51 -3.59 -6.19
N ARG A 281 -5.83 -2.59 -7.01
CA ARG A 281 -5.32 -1.23 -6.88
C ARG A 281 -6.38 -0.23 -7.32
N GLY A 282 -7.08 0.33 -6.36
CA GLY A 282 -8.27 1.13 -6.64
C GLY A 282 -9.03 1.55 -5.40
N LEU A 283 -9.96 2.49 -5.59
CA LEU A 283 -10.77 3.09 -4.53
C LEU A 283 -12.25 2.69 -4.62
N ASN A 284 -12.53 1.64 -5.38
CA ASN A 284 -13.87 1.23 -5.78
C ASN A 284 -14.09 -0.29 -5.68
N HIS A 285 -13.29 -0.98 -4.87
CA HIS A 285 -13.34 -2.44 -4.78
C HIS A 285 -14.49 -2.89 -3.86
N PRO A 286 -15.45 -3.67 -4.37
CA PRO A 286 -16.59 -4.13 -3.59
C PRO A 286 -16.21 -5.35 -2.74
N VAL A 287 -16.32 -5.23 -1.42
CA VAL A 287 -16.04 -6.30 -0.47
C VAL A 287 -17.31 -6.63 0.30
N LYS A 288 -17.58 -7.92 0.51
CA LYS A 288 -18.69 -8.37 1.34
C LYS A 288 -18.18 -8.86 2.69
N ASN A 289 -18.67 -8.25 3.77
CA ASN A 289 -18.55 -8.79 5.11
C ASN A 289 -19.54 -9.95 5.28
N LEU A 290 -19.01 -11.15 5.47
CA LEU A 290 -19.80 -12.38 5.55
C LEU A 290 -20.47 -12.57 6.92
N ILE A 291 -19.91 -11.97 7.98
CA ILE A 291 -20.48 -12.00 9.33
C ILE A 291 -21.77 -11.19 9.37
N THR A 292 -21.74 -9.97 8.81
CA THR A 292 -22.89 -9.03 8.87
C THR A 292 -23.79 -9.10 7.65
N GLY A 293 -23.30 -9.68 6.55
CA GLY A 293 -23.97 -9.68 5.25
C GLY A 293 -23.88 -8.37 4.46
N ARG A 294 -23.22 -7.34 5.01
CA ARG A 294 -23.09 -6.01 4.39
C ARG A 294 -22.03 -5.99 3.30
N CYS A 295 -22.17 -5.05 2.37
CA CYS A 295 -21.19 -4.77 1.33
C CYS A 295 -20.57 -3.39 1.57
N GLU A 296 -19.29 -3.26 1.24
CA GLU A 296 -18.47 -2.08 1.46
C GLU A 296 -17.72 -1.76 0.17
N VAL A 297 -17.56 -0.47 -0.12
CA VAL A 297 -16.59 -0.03 -1.12
C VAL A 297 -15.28 0.22 -0.39
N THR A 298 -14.18 -0.34 -0.88
CA THR A 298 -12.89 -0.31 -0.18
C THR A 298 -11.77 0.28 -1.04
N SER A 299 -10.77 0.83 -0.34
CA SER A 299 -9.47 1.21 -0.92
C SER A 299 -8.53 0.00 -0.87
N GLN A 300 -7.94 -0.35 -2.00
CA GLN A 300 -7.07 -1.52 -2.13
C GLN A 300 -5.76 -1.18 -2.82
N ASN A 301 -4.68 -1.75 -2.31
CA ASN A 301 -3.35 -1.70 -2.88
C ASN A 301 -2.54 -2.95 -2.49
N HIS A 302 -2.71 -4.05 -3.22
CA HIS A 302 -1.92 -5.26 -3.00
C HIS A 302 -1.72 -6.08 -4.29
N GLY A 303 -0.55 -6.68 -4.41
CA GLY A 303 -0.18 -7.60 -5.50
C GLY A 303 -0.20 -9.07 -5.10
N PHE A 304 -0.40 -9.37 -3.82
CA PHE A 304 -0.44 -10.72 -3.25
C PHE A 304 -1.78 -10.94 -2.54
N ALA A 305 -2.18 -12.20 -2.44
CA ALA A 305 -3.39 -12.62 -1.73
C ALA A 305 -3.15 -13.95 -1.02
N VAL A 306 -4.02 -14.30 -0.07
CA VAL A 306 -3.97 -15.56 0.68
C VAL A 306 -4.74 -16.67 -0.06
N ILE A 307 -4.29 -17.92 0.07
CA ILE A 307 -4.90 -19.07 -0.62
C ILE A 307 -6.28 -19.40 -0.02
N ALA A 308 -7.34 -19.26 -0.83
CA ALA A 308 -8.71 -19.43 -0.38
C ALA A 308 -9.02 -20.83 0.18
N ASP A 309 -8.56 -21.88 -0.50
CA ASP A 309 -8.79 -23.27 -0.09
C ASP A 309 -8.19 -23.55 1.30
N GLU A 310 -6.97 -23.07 1.54
CA GLU A 310 -6.31 -23.20 2.84
C GLU A 310 -7.04 -22.42 3.95
N VAL A 311 -7.62 -21.25 3.65
CA VAL A 311 -8.47 -20.52 4.61
C VAL A 311 -9.72 -21.33 4.96
N MET A 312 -10.37 -21.95 3.97
CA MET A 312 -11.60 -22.71 4.16
C MET A 312 -11.37 -24.02 4.92
N GLU A 313 -10.21 -24.65 4.74
CA GLU A 313 -9.83 -25.90 5.40
C GLU A 313 -9.24 -25.67 6.81
N ASN A 314 -8.81 -24.45 7.14
CA ASN A 314 -8.20 -24.14 8.42
C ASN A 314 -9.24 -24.07 9.54
N ARG A 315 -9.15 -25.00 10.50
CA ARG A 315 -10.09 -25.10 11.63
C ARG A 315 -10.05 -23.89 12.57
N ASP A 316 -8.89 -23.25 12.72
CA ASP A 316 -8.64 -22.19 13.70
C ASP A 316 -8.90 -20.78 13.12
N VAL A 317 -9.25 -20.71 11.83
CA VAL A 317 -9.53 -19.46 11.10
C VAL A 317 -10.98 -19.44 10.60
N GLU A 318 -11.60 -18.26 10.67
CA GLU A 318 -12.89 -17.93 10.09
C GLU A 318 -12.68 -16.93 8.94
N LEU A 319 -13.26 -17.22 7.78
CA LEU A 319 -13.35 -16.30 6.65
C LEU A 319 -14.37 -15.20 6.95
N THR A 320 -13.95 -13.94 6.94
CA THR A 320 -14.81 -12.81 7.31
C THR A 320 -15.19 -11.91 6.15
N HIS A 321 -14.30 -11.74 5.16
CA HIS A 321 -14.54 -10.84 4.02
C HIS A 321 -14.10 -11.48 2.70
N VAL A 322 -14.85 -11.19 1.64
CA VAL A 322 -14.56 -11.68 0.29
C VAL A 322 -14.75 -10.58 -0.75
N ASN A 323 -13.88 -10.55 -1.75
CA ASN A 323 -14.01 -9.64 -2.88
C ASN A 323 -15.21 -10.07 -3.74
N LEU A 324 -16.09 -9.13 -4.09
CA LEU A 324 -17.27 -9.46 -4.87
C LEU A 324 -16.98 -9.68 -6.35
N ASN A 325 -15.90 -9.11 -6.89
CA ASN A 325 -15.54 -9.21 -8.31
C ASN A 325 -14.91 -10.56 -8.67
N ASP A 326 -13.96 -11.05 -7.86
CA ASP A 326 -13.15 -12.22 -8.20
C ASP A 326 -13.01 -13.27 -7.08
N LYS A 327 -13.72 -13.07 -5.96
CA LYS A 327 -13.83 -14.01 -4.85
C LYS A 327 -12.54 -14.27 -4.08
N THR A 328 -11.53 -13.42 -4.22
CA THR A 328 -10.35 -13.48 -3.35
C THR A 328 -10.74 -13.19 -1.90
N ILE A 329 -9.93 -13.72 -0.98
CA ILE A 329 -10.10 -13.51 0.46
C ILE A 329 -9.68 -12.09 0.81
N GLU A 330 -10.53 -11.40 1.56
CA GLU A 330 -10.35 -9.99 1.93
C GLU A 330 -10.25 -9.78 3.44
N GLY A 331 -10.43 -10.84 4.23
CA GLY A 331 -10.31 -10.77 5.67
C GLY A 331 -10.56 -12.10 6.36
N ILE A 332 -9.86 -12.28 7.48
CA ILE A 332 -9.92 -13.48 8.31
C ILE A 332 -9.99 -13.09 9.79
N ARG A 333 -10.45 -14.02 10.63
CA ARG A 333 -10.45 -13.93 12.09
C ARG A 333 -9.99 -15.25 12.68
N ARG A 334 -9.16 -15.21 13.72
CA ARG A 334 -8.81 -16.39 14.52
C ARG A 334 -9.97 -16.75 15.45
N LYS A 335 -10.26 -18.04 15.55
CA LYS A 335 -11.31 -18.57 16.44
C LYS A 335 -10.78 -18.85 17.85
N ASP A 336 -9.47 -19.07 17.96
CA ASP A 336 -8.77 -19.46 19.17
C ASP A 336 -8.06 -18.29 19.88
N ARG A 337 -7.90 -17.14 19.20
CA ARG A 337 -7.23 -15.93 19.71
C ARG A 337 -7.99 -14.68 19.27
N PRO A 338 -7.91 -13.55 20.00
CA PRO A 338 -8.54 -12.29 19.62
C PRO A 338 -7.79 -11.57 18.49
N ALA A 339 -7.57 -12.25 17.37
CA ALA A 339 -6.83 -11.75 16.23
C ALA A 339 -7.68 -11.72 14.96
N PHE A 340 -7.62 -10.64 14.20
CA PHE A 340 -8.27 -10.55 12.89
C PHE A 340 -7.45 -9.68 11.94
N SER A 341 -7.77 -9.74 10.65
CA SER A 341 -7.11 -8.92 9.66
C SER A 341 -7.95 -8.73 8.40
N VAL A 342 -7.63 -7.68 7.63
CA VAL A 342 -8.23 -7.42 6.33
C VAL A 342 -7.17 -7.06 5.28
N GLN A 343 -7.41 -7.47 4.03
CA GLN A 343 -6.47 -7.32 2.92
C GLN A 343 -6.49 -5.91 2.31
N TYR A 344 -7.61 -5.20 2.46
CA TYR A 344 -7.81 -3.82 2.01
C TYR A 344 -7.43 -2.80 3.09
N HIS A 345 -7.66 -1.51 2.83
CA HIS A 345 -7.23 -0.39 3.67
C HIS A 345 -8.42 0.33 4.34
N PRO A 346 -8.84 -0.08 5.55
CA PRO A 346 -9.87 0.58 6.36
C PRO A 346 -9.62 2.05 6.68
N GLU A 347 -8.36 2.46 6.76
CA GLU A 347 -7.97 3.85 6.95
C GLU A 347 -8.29 4.73 5.73
N ALA A 348 -8.41 4.10 4.56
CA ALA A 348 -8.52 4.71 3.25
C ALA A 348 -7.31 5.59 2.92
N SER A 349 -7.47 6.91 2.79
CA SER A 349 -6.40 7.86 2.43
C SER A 349 -5.52 7.37 1.28
N PRO A 350 -6.07 7.38 0.05
CA PRO A 350 -7.40 7.89 -0.30
C PRO A 350 -8.46 6.79 -0.34
N GLY A 351 -9.71 7.18 -0.56
CA GLY A 351 -10.82 6.26 -0.83
C GLY A 351 -11.99 6.36 0.17
N PRO A 352 -12.96 5.44 0.06
CA PRO A 352 -14.17 5.41 0.87
C PRO A 352 -13.90 5.04 2.33
N HIS A 353 -14.80 5.46 3.23
CA HIS A 353 -14.65 5.28 4.68
C HIS A 353 -15.48 4.12 5.25
N ASP A 354 -16.09 3.31 4.38
CA ASP A 354 -17.09 2.29 4.71
C ASP A 354 -16.60 1.29 5.76
N SER A 355 -15.31 0.96 5.74
CA SER A 355 -14.69 -0.07 6.57
C SER A 355 -13.98 0.44 7.82
N ARG A 356 -14.08 1.74 8.14
CA ARG A 356 -13.43 2.34 9.34
C ARG A 356 -13.85 1.71 10.67
N TYR A 357 -15.02 1.07 10.71
CA TYR A 357 -15.51 0.37 11.90
C TYR A 357 -14.57 -0.74 12.38
N LEU A 358 -13.69 -1.26 11.52
CA LEU A 358 -12.72 -2.29 11.91
C LEU A 358 -11.74 -1.80 12.97
N PHE A 359 -11.42 -0.50 12.98
CA PHE A 359 -10.65 0.07 14.09
C PHE A 359 -11.46 0.09 15.38
N ASP A 360 -12.77 0.35 15.32
CA ASP A 360 -13.66 0.30 16.49
C ASP A 360 -13.77 -1.14 17.03
N ASP A 361 -13.81 -2.13 16.14
CA ASP A 361 -13.83 -3.54 16.54
C ASP A 361 -12.51 -3.98 17.19
N PHE A 362 -11.36 -3.48 16.72
CA PHE A 362 -10.08 -3.70 17.38
C PHE A 362 -10.04 -3.11 18.79
N VAL A 363 -10.51 -1.87 18.97
CA VAL A 363 -10.56 -1.22 20.29
C VAL A 363 -11.49 -1.98 21.25
N LYS A 364 -12.65 -2.44 20.78
CA LYS A 364 -13.55 -3.27 21.60
C LYS A 364 -12.89 -4.57 22.09
N LEU A 365 -12.04 -5.20 21.27
CA LEU A 365 -11.31 -6.39 21.71
C LEU A 365 -10.36 -6.07 22.86
N ILE A 366 -9.71 -4.89 22.83
CA ILE A 366 -8.83 -4.43 23.91
C ILE A 366 -9.63 -4.15 25.19
N GLU A 367 -10.76 -3.45 25.09
CA GLU A 367 -11.60 -3.11 26.25
C GLU A 367 -12.19 -4.33 26.97
N VAL A 368 -12.45 -5.43 26.24
CA VAL A 368 -12.99 -6.66 26.83
C VAL A 368 -11.94 -7.41 27.65
N GLU A 369 -10.66 -7.32 27.30
CA GLU A 369 -9.57 -7.96 28.05
C GLU A 369 -9.16 -7.19 29.31
N VAL A 370 -9.36 -5.87 29.33
CA VAL A 370 -8.98 -5.01 30.47
C VAL A 370 -9.99 -5.12 31.65
N LYS A 371 -11.14 -5.78 31.45
CA LYS A 371 -12.15 -6.08 32.48
C LYS A 371 -12.02 -7.50 33.00
#